data_AF-L7JSH3-F1
#
_entry.id   AF-L7JSH3-F1
#
_cell.length_a   1.000
_cell.length_b   1.000
_cell.length_c   1.000
_cell.angle_alpha   90.00
_cell.angle_beta   90.00
_cell.angle_gamma   90.00
#
_symmetry.space_group_name_H-M   'P 1'
#
loop_
_entity.id
_entity.type
_entity.pdbx_description
1 polymer ?
#
loop_
_entity_poly.entity_id
_entity_poly.type
_entity_poly.pdbx_seq_one_letter_code
_entity_poly.pdbx_strand_id
1 'polypeptide(L)'
;MESLQRKALKTNLMLPIRSFYDTVFFTNSTRYPLMRYLEMNLISEANAIFNQLEAKNFSINLEAYSCKYTKKQRKRQNYKNTMAHLINTLELANLKGKCKLKKEDFKLKQFSEIKNDIFLILMCNNRFDAEKMIRMLVICIQNTVGINNTLIFSLENRIALLSDDKHFLCYLFYNRKAKRILLLTIFYNMNKR
;
A
#
# COMPACT_ATOMS: atom_id res chain seq x y z
N MET A 1 8.65 11.64 56.55
CA MET A 1 8.79 10.59 55.51
C MET A 1 7.70 10.81 54.46
N GLU A 2 7.86 11.86 53.65
CA GLU A 2 7.00 12.15 52.50
C GLU A 2 7.91 12.70 51.39
N SER A 3 8.66 11.80 50.77
CA SER A 3 9.49 12.09 49.60
C SER A 3 9.80 10.78 48.91
N LEU A 4 9.01 10.39 47.90
CA LEU A 4 9.39 9.51 46.76
C LEU A 4 8.22 8.85 45.98
N GLN A 5 6.96 9.30 46.08
CA GLN A 5 5.87 8.73 45.25
C GLN A 5 4.95 9.72 44.54
N ARG A 6 5.46 10.90 44.14
CA ARG A 6 4.74 11.84 43.25
C ARG A 6 5.57 12.32 42.05
N LYS A 7 6.36 11.43 41.45
CA LYS A 7 7.12 11.68 40.21
C LYS A 7 7.12 10.46 39.28
N ALA A 8 5.96 10.08 38.77
CA ALA A 8 5.82 9.35 37.52
C ALA A 8 4.34 9.38 37.11
N LEU A 9 4.07 9.57 35.82
CA LEU A 9 2.75 9.57 35.17
C LEU A 9 1.91 10.85 35.28
N LYS A 10 2.55 11.99 35.00
CA LYS A 10 1.91 13.10 34.29
C LYS A 10 2.97 13.75 33.39
N THR A 11 3.03 13.32 32.13
CA THR A 11 3.48 14.13 30.98
C THR A 11 3.37 13.34 29.67
N ASN A 12 2.50 13.83 28.79
CA ASN A 12 2.67 14.00 27.34
C ASN A 12 3.33 12.88 26.52
N LEU A 13 2.58 12.32 25.56
CA LEU A 13 2.68 12.73 24.15
C LEU A 13 1.71 11.90 23.29
N MET A 14 0.69 12.59 22.75
CA MET A 14 0.18 12.28 21.42
C MET A 14 1.37 12.11 20.49
N LEU A 15 1.53 10.94 19.88
CA LEU A 15 2.44 10.79 18.76
C LEU A 15 1.73 11.32 17.51
N PRO A 16 2.19 12.43 16.91
CA PRO A 16 1.70 12.81 15.60
C PRO A 16 2.22 11.76 14.59
N ILE A 17 1.32 11.28 13.75
CA ILE A 17 1.66 10.50 12.56
C ILE A 17 2.45 11.42 11.64
N ARG A 18 3.78 11.37 11.80
CA ARG A 18 4.86 11.76 10.89
C ARG A 18 4.48 12.73 9.76
N SER A 19 4.67 14.02 10.02
CA SER A 19 5.26 14.92 9.03
C SER A 19 6.75 14.56 8.89
N PHE A 20 7.08 13.67 7.96
CA PHE A 20 8.48 13.38 7.56
C PHE A 20 8.59 13.44 6.03
N TYR A 21 8.07 14.51 5.44
CA TYR A 21 8.55 15.02 4.16
C TYR A 21 9.41 16.22 4.50
N ASP A 22 10.68 15.98 4.83
CA ASP A 22 11.82 16.91 4.71
C ASP A 22 13.02 16.33 5.47
N THR A 23 13.52 15.19 4.98
CA THR A 23 14.94 14.88 5.16
C THR A 23 15.37 14.00 4.00
N VAL A 24 15.87 14.67 2.97
CA VAL A 24 16.53 14.03 1.83
C VAL A 24 17.83 13.42 2.32
N PHE A 25 17.79 12.17 2.77
CA PHE A 25 19.00 11.37 2.90
C PHE A 25 19.38 10.84 1.51
N PHE A 26 20.15 11.66 0.78
CA PHE A 26 20.99 11.19 -0.33
C PHE A 26 22.04 10.23 0.23
N THR A 27 21.70 8.93 0.25
CA THR A 27 22.73 7.90 0.35
C THR A 27 23.26 7.63 -1.06
N ASN A 28 24.59 7.67 -1.19
CA ASN A 28 25.32 7.57 -2.45
C ASN A 28 25.05 6.24 -3.16
N SER A 29 24.11 6.27 -4.10
CA SER A 29 23.97 5.32 -5.20
C SER A 29 23.33 6.07 -6.34
N THR A 30 24.08 6.28 -7.43
CA THR A 30 23.68 7.04 -8.61
C THR A 30 22.53 6.38 -9.38
N ARG A 31 21.29 6.46 -8.88
CA ARG A 31 20.09 5.97 -9.59
C ARG A 31 18.94 6.97 -9.49
N TYR A 32 18.75 7.73 -10.56
CA TYR A 32 17.53 8.53 -10.80
C TYR A 32 16.28 7.68 -10.52
N PRO A 33 15.28 8.17 -9.76
CA PRO A 33 14.14 7.37 -9.34
C PRO A 33 13.39 6.81 -10.55
N LEU A 34 13.36 5.48 -10.61
CA LEU A 34 12.84 4.66 -11.70
C LEU A 34 11.31 4.60 -11.71
N MET A 35 10.66 5.10 -10.67
CA MET A 35 9.24 5.37 -10.58
C MET A 35 9.02 6.57 -9.68
N ARG A 36 7.82 7.15 -9.71
CA ARG A 36 7.47 8.29 -8.86
C ARG A 36 6.11 8.07 -8.21
N TYR A 37 6.03 8.33 -6.92
CA TYR A 37 4.75 8.49 -6.23
C TYR A 37 3.92 9.58 -6.92
N LEU A 38 2.62 9.37 -7.01
CA LEU A 38 1.65 10.30 -7.56
C LEU A 38 0.67 10.68 -6.47
N GLU A 39 0.74 11.93 -6.03
CA GLU A 39 -0.29 12.50 -5.19
C GLU A 39 -1.57 12.71 -6.02
N MET A 40 -2.68 12.15 -5.56
CA MET A 40 -3.96 12.20 -6.24
C MET A 40 -5.06 12.48 -5.21
N ASN A 41 -5.76 13.60 -5.35
CA ASN A 41 -6.78 14.03 -4.38
C ASN A 41 -7.82 12.95 -4.08
N LEU A 42 -8.31 12.25 -5.11
CA LEU A 42 -9.26 11.15 -4.96
C LEU A 42 -8.72 10.02 -4.05
N ILE A 43 -7.43 9.70 -4.15
CA ILE A 43 -6.79 8.67 -3.31
C ILE A 43 -6.63 9.21 -1.88
N SER A 44 -6.20 10.46 -1.73
CA SER A 44 -6.05 11.11 -0.43
C SER A 44 -7.38 11.17 0.32
N GLU A 45 -8.47 11.54 -0.36
CA GLU A 45 -9.83 11.56 0.19
C GLU A 45 -10.32 10.16 0.55
N ALA A 46 -10.12 9.16 -0.32
CA ALA A 46 -10.49 7.78 -0.04
C ALA A 46 -9.72 7.22 1.17
N ASN A 47 -8.42 7.47 1.26
CA ASN A 47 -7.60 7.08 2.41
C ASN A 47 -8.05 7.80 3.68
N ALA A 48 -8.43 9.08 3.62
CA ALA A 48 -8.97 9.79 4.78
C ALA A 48 -10.25 9.12 5.30
N ILE A 49 -11.14 8.69 4.41
CA ILE A 49 -12.35 7.94 4.77
C ILE A 49 -11.98 6.55 5.33
N PHE A 50 -11.05 5.83 4.72
CA PHE A 50 -10.58 4.54 5.24
C PHE A 50 -9.95 4.69 6.63
N ASN A 51 -9.22 5.78 6.88
CA ASN A 51 -8.57 6.07 8.15
C ASN A 51 -9.58 6.43 9.26
N GLN A 52 -10.68 7.12 8.93
CA GLN A 52 -11.79 7.33 9.88
C GLN A 52 -12.42 6.01 10.31
N LEU A 53 -12.39 5.02 9.42
CA LEU A 53 -12.87 3.68 9.67
C LEU A 53 -11.77 2.77 10.22
N GLU A 54 -10.54 3.23 10.38
CA GLU A 54 -9.43 2.41 10.86
C GLU A 54 -9.73 1.92 12.27
N ALA A 55 -9.49 0.65 12.51
CA ALA A 55 -9.48 0.10 13.87
C ALA A 55 -8.08 -0.42 14.16
N LYS A 56 -7.78 -0.62 15.45
CA LYS A 56 -6.51 -1.20 15.91
C LYS A 56 -6.06 -2.47 15.14
N ASN A 57 -7.02 -3.16 14.53
CA ASN A 57 -6.82 -4.44 13.85
C ASN A 57 -7.18 -4.42 12.37
N PHE A 58 -7.45 -3.27 11.76
CA PHE A 58 -7.88 -3.20 10.36
C PHE A 58 -7.52 -1.86 9.71
N SER A 59 -6.78 -1.89 8.61
CA SER A 59 -6.48 -0.71 7.79
C SER A 59 -6.47 -1.03 6.29
N ILE A 60 -6.90 -0.06 5.49
CA ILE A 60 -6.83 -0.08 4.02
C ILE A 60 -6.07 1.17 3.58
N ASN A 61 -5.09 1.02 2.70
CA ASN A 61 -4.35 2.14 2.14
C ASN A 61 -4.18 1.99 0.62
N LEU A 62 -4.30 3.12 -0.09
CA LEU A 62 -4.11 3.24 -1.52
C LEU A 62 -2.95 4.18 -1.84
N GLU A 63 -2.12 3.81 -2.81
CA GLU A 63 -1.02 4.64 -3.30
C GLU A 63 -0.88 4.53 -4.82
N ALA A 64 -0.67 5.65 -5.52
CA ALA A 64 -0.47 5.64 -6.97
C ALA A 64 0.99 5.92 -7.34
N TYR A 65 1.45 5.24 -8.39
CA TYR A 65 2.82 5.32 -8.88
C TYR A 65 2.87 5.43 -10.40
N SER A 66 3.74 6.31 -10.90
CA SER A 66 4.03 6.50 -12.32
C SER A 66 5.24 5.66 -12.74
N CYS A 67 5.06 4.87 -13.79
CA CYS A 67 6.12 4.12 -14.48
C CYS A 67 6.70 4.93 -15.66
N LYS A 68 6.80 6.26 -15.54
CA LYS A 68 7.36 7.13 -16.58
C LYS A 68 8.88 7.25 -16.43
N TYR A 69 9.59 6.80 -17.47
CA TYR A 69 11.04 6.87 -17.57
C TYR A 69 11.51 7.95 -18.55
N THR A 70 12.53 8.71 -18.14
CA THR A 70 13.29 9.62 -19.02
C THR A 70 14.08 8.83 -20.07
N LYS A 71 14.47 9.48 -21.18
CA LYS A 71 15.30 8.85 -22.24
C LYS A 71 16.58 8.22 -21.67
N LYS A 72 17.24 8.89 -20.71
CA LYS A 72 18.46 8.40 -20.04
C LYS A 72 18.20 7.14 -19.21
N GLN A 73 17.06 7.06 -18.53
CA GLN A 73 16.68 5.88 -17.73
C GLN A 73 16.32 4.67 -18.59
N ARG A 74 15.66 4.88 -19.74
CA ARG A 74 15.29 3.80 -20.66
C ARG A 74 16.50 3.05 -21.25
N LYS A 75 17.64 3.73 -21.40
CA LYS A 75 18.89 3.09 -21.86
C LYS A 75 19.51 2.17 -20.80
N ARG A 76 19.21 2.40 -19.51
CA ARG A 76 19.82 1.68 -18.37
C ARG A 76 18.96 0.54 -17.84
N GLN A 77 17.71 0.43 -18.25
CA GLN A 77 16.78 -0.57 -17.75
C GLN A 77 15.90 -1.16 -18.84
N ASN A 78 15.51 -2.41 -18.62
CA ASN A 78 14.52 -3.10 -19.44
C ASN A 78 13.11 -2.56 -19.13
N TYR A 79 12.81 -1.35 -19.60
CA TYR A 79 11.61 -0.56 -19.30
C TYR A 79 10.28 -1.24 -19.68
N LYS A 80 10.33 -2.32 -20.46
CA LYS A 80 9.17 -3.13 -20.85
C LYS A 80 8.83 -4.22 -19.83
N ASN A 81 9.66 -4.44 -18.81
CA ASN A 81 9.48 -5.53 -17.87
C ASN A 81 8.49 -5.15 -16.76
N THR A 82 7.30 -5.75 -16.79
CA THR A 82 6.28 -5.59 -15.75
C THR A 82 6.79 -5.94 -14.36
N MET A 83 7.58 -7.00 -14.20
CA MET A 83 8.08 -7.42 -12.88
C MET A 83 9.03 -6.38 -12.28
N ALA A 84 9.88 -5.77 -13.11
CA ALA A 84 10.73 -4.66 -12.67
C ALA A 84 9.87 -3.50 -12.15
N HIS A 85 8.73 -3.24 -12.80
CA HIS A 85 7.79 -2.23 -12.33
C HIS A 85 7.22 -2.57 -10.96
N LEU A 86 6.65 -3.77 -10.80
CA LEU A 86 6.05 -4.19 -9.53
C LEU A 86 7.06 -4.14 -8.36
N ILE A 87 8.28 -4.66 -8.57
CA ILE A 87 9.33 -4.68 -7.54
C ILE A 87 9.77 -3.27 -7.16
N ASN A 88 9.96 -2.38 -8.15
CA ASN A 88 10.32 -0.99 -7.88
C ASN A 88 9.20 -0.25 -7.11
N THR A 89 7.92 -0.54 -7.40
CA THR A 89 6.80 0.02 -6.64
C THR A 89 6.84 -0.42 -5.18
N LEU A 90 7.05 -1.71 -4.92
CA LEU A 90 7.15 -2.23 -3.55
C LEU A 90 8.38 -1.71 -2.81
N GLU A 91 9.46 -1.41 -3.52
CA GLU A 91 10.65 -0.76 -2.95
C GLU A 91 10.35 0.68 -2.53
N LEU A 92 9.68 1.47 -3.37
CA LEU A 92 9.27 2.83 -3.04
C LEU A 92 8.26 2.89 -1.89
N ALA A 93 7.32 1.95 -1.85
CA ALA A 93 6.33 1.83 -0.77
C ALA A 93 6.93 1.27 0.54
N ASN A 94 8.23 0.97 0.58
CA ASN A 94 8.91 0.30 1.70
C ASN A 94 8.34 -1.08 2.08
N LEU A 95 7.66 -1.75 1.15
CA LEU A 95 7.04 -3.08 1.35
C LEU A 95 7.92 -4.24 0.90
N LYS A 96 8.96 -3.98 0.12
CA LYS A 96 9.90 -5.01 -0.34
C LYS A 96 10.69 -5.65 0.81
N GLY A 97 10.96 -4.87 1.87
CA GLY A 97 11.84 -5.28 2.98
C GLY A 97 13.24 -5.66 2.50
N LYS A 98 13.90 -6.62 3.18
CA LYS A 98 15.23 -7.14 2.81
C LYS A 98 15.18 -8.26 1.76
N CYS A 99 14.00 -8.79 1.45
CA CYS A 99 13.86 -9.98 0.63
C CYS A 99 13.98 -9.68 -0.87
N LYS A 100 14.65 -10.57 -1.61
CA LYS A 100 14.71 -10.53 -3.08
C LYS A 100 13.41 -11.11 -3.66
N LEU A 101 12.53 -10.25 -4.13
CA LEU A 101 11.31 -10.62 -4.83
C LEU A 101 11.60 -11.25 -6.19
N LYS A 102 10.91 -12.35 -6.51
CA LYS A 102 10.93 -13.05 -7.80
C LYS A 102 9.55 -13.04 -8.43
N LYS A 103 9.45 -13.55 -9.67
CA LYS A 103 8.19 -13.56 -10.42
C LYS A 103 7.14 -14.46 -9.76
N GLU A 104 7.59 -15.55 -9.14
CA GLU A 104 6.75 -16.56 -8.51
C GLU A 104 6.04 -16.03 -7.26
N ASP A 105 6.54 -14.95 -6.67
CA ASP A 105 5.92 -14.26 -5.54
C ASP A 105 4.67 -13.46 -5.96
N PHE A 106 4.44 -13.28 -7.26
CA PHE A 106 3.32 -12.50 -7.78
C PHE A 106 2.31 -13.40 -8.50
N LYS A 107 1.09 -13.46 -7.95
CA LYS A 107 -0.02 -14.18 -8.57
C LYS A 107 -0.92 -13.22 -9.33
N LEU A 108 -1.25 -13.56 -10.58
CA LEU A 108 -2.24 -12.81 -11.34
C LEU A 108 -3.64 -13.08 -10.77
N LYS A 109 -4.44 -12.03 -10.60
CA LYS A 109 -5.79 -12.10 -10.03
C LYS A 109 -6.81 -11.43 -10.95
N GLN A 110 -8.05 -11.86 -10.85
CA GLN A 110 -9.20 -11.19 -11.44
C GLN A 110 -9.79 -10.17 -10.47
N PHE A 111 -10.42 -9.13 -11.01
CA PHE A 111 -11.04 -8.08 -10.20
C PHE A 111 -12.16 -8.61 -9.30
N SER A 112 -12.92 -9.60 -9.78
CA SER A 112 -13.97 -10.30 -9.02
C SER A 112 -13.41 -10.98 -7.76
N GLU A 113 -12.27 -11.65 -7.87
CA GLU A 113 -11.59 -12.28 -6.73
C GLU A 113 -11.21 -11.22 -5.68
N ILE A 114 -10.61 -10.11 -6.12
CA ILE A 114 -10.21 -9.02 -5.20
C ILE A 114 -11.42 -8.43 -4.49
N LYS A 115 -12.51 -8.20 -5.22
CA LYS A 115 -13.76 -7.68 -4.64
C LYS A 115 -14.29 -8.61 -3.56
N ASN A 116 -14.27 -9.93 -3.81
CA ASN A 116 -14.74 -10.94 -2.86
C ASN A 116 -13.83 -11.03 -1.63
N ASP A 117 -12.51 -11.03 -1.82
CA ASP A 117 -11.52 -11.04 -0.74
C ASP A 117 -11.75 -9.85 0.21
N ILE A 118 -11.88 -8.65 -0.36
CA ILE A 118 -12.11 -7.42 0.41
C ILE A 118 -13.46 -7.43 1.12
N PHE A 119 -14.53 -7.87 0.43
CA PHE A 119 -15.86 -7.98 1.03
C PHE A 119 -15.84 -8.90 2.24
N LEU A 120 -15.24 -10.09 2.11
CA LEU A 120 -15.12 -11.04 3.21
C LEU A 120 -14.39 -10.43 4.41
N ILE A 121 -13.26 -9.76 4.18
CA ILE A 121 -12.48 -9.13 5.25
C ILE A 121 -13.29 -8.03 5.95
N LEU A 122 -14.01 -7.20 5.20
CA LEU A 122 -14.85 -6.15 5.75
C LEU A 122 -15.97 -6.73 6.61
N MET A 123 -16.62 -7.80 6.15
CA MET A 123 -17.65 -8.51 6.90
C MET A 123 -17.08 -9.13 8.19
N CYS A 124 -15.93 -9.79 8.12
CA CYS A 124 -15.25 -10.36 9.30
C CYS A 124 -14.82 -9.30 10.32
N ASN A 125 -14.63 -8.05 9.90
CA ASN A 125 -14.28 -6.93 10.76
C ASN A 125 -15.51 -6.08 11.15
N ASN A 126 -16.73 -6.64 11.06
CA ASN A 126 -18.01 -6.02 11.41
C ASN A 126 -18.22 -4.64 10.75
N ARG A 127 -17.79 -4.48 9.49
CA ARG A 127 -17.97 -3.23 8.75
C ARG A 127 -19.28 -3.26 7.98
N PHE A 128 -20.31 -2.67 8.58
CA PHE A 128 -21.64 -2.54 7.96
C PHE A 128 -21.63 -1.68 6.68
N ASP A 129 -20.61 -0.85 6.49
CA ASP A 129 -20.41 -0.02 5.28
C ASP A 129 -19.60 -0.71 4.16
N ALA A 130 -19.44 -2.05 4.21
CA ALA A 130 -18.58 -2.80 3.30
C ALA A 130 -18.85 -2.49 1.82
N GLU A 131 -20.12 -2.41 1.43
CA GLU A 131 -20.49 -2.12 0.05
C GLU A 131 -20.08 -0.71 -0.39
N LYS A 132 -20.26 0.30 0.47
CA LYS A 132 -19.83 1.68 0.20
C LYS A 132 -18.32 1.77 0.03
N MET A 133 -17.56 1.07 0.89
CA MET A 133 -16.10 1.02 0.80
C MET A 133 -15.63 0.36 -0.51
N ILE A 134 -16.25 -0.76 -0.91
CA ILE A 134 -15.95 -1.42 -2.17
C ILE A 134 -16.27 -0.53 -3.36
N ARG A 135 -17.42 0.16 -3.36
CA ARG A 135 -17.77 1.13 -4.40
C ARG A 135 -16.72 2.25 -4.50
N MET A 136 -16.25 2.76 -3.37
CA MET A 136 -15.19 3.78 -3.35
C MET A 136 -13.86 3.25 -3.91
N LEU A 137 -13.46 2.02 -3.56
CA LEU A 137 -12.29 1.36 -4.14
C LEU A 137 -12.43 1.20 -5.67
N VAL A 138 -13.59 0.75 -6.15
CA VAL A 138 -13.89 0.62 -7.58
C VAL A 138 -13.71 1.97 -8.30
N ILE A 139 -14.24 3.06 -7.72
CA ILE A 139 -14.09 4.42 -8.26
C ILE A 139 -12.62 4.83 -8.31
N CYS A 140 -11.84 4.61 -7.24
CA CYS A 140 -10.42 4.92 -7.20
C CYS A 140 -9.63 4.16 -8.28
N ILE A 141 -9.89 2.86 -8.41
CA ILE A 141 -9.22 2.00 -9.40
C ILE A 141 -9.58 2.44 -10.82
N GLN A 142 -10.87 2.68 -11.09
CA GLN A 142 -11.33 3.11 -12.40
C GLN A 142 -10.71 4.43 -12.85
N ASN A 143 -10.67 5.43 -11.96
CA ASN A 143 -10.10 6.75 -12.28
C ASN A 143 -8.57 6.76 -12.32
N THR A 144 -7.92 5.88 -11.56
CA THR A 144 -6.46 5.84 -11.50
C THR A 144 -5.88 5.00 -12.63
N VAL A 145 -6.35 3.77 -12.80
CA VAL A 145 -5.74 2.80 -13.72
C VAL A 145 -6.74 2.20 -14.70
N GLY A 146 -8.05 2.40 -14.54
CA GLY A 146 -9.08 1.83 -15.42
C GLY A 146 -9.17 0.31 -15.28
N ILE A 147 -10.32 -0.21 -14.86
CA ILE A 147 -10.48 -1.62 -14.49
C ILE A 147 -10.23 -2.55 -15.70
N ASN A 148 -10.79 -2.20 -16.86
CA ASN A 148 -10.75 -3.05 -18.06
C ASN A 148 -9.37 -3.14 -18.75
N ASN A 149 -8.42 -2.27 -18.41
CA ASN A 149 -7.08 -2.21 -19.02
C ASN A 149 -5.96 -2.49 -18.03
N THR A 150 -6.30 -3.11 -16.89
CA THR A 150 -5.39 -3.33 -15.78
C THR A 150 -5.07 -4.81 -15.62
N LEU A 151 -3.79 -5.12 -15.40
CA LEU A 151 -3.35 -6.42 -14.88
C LEU A 151 -3.26 -6.31 -13.36
N ILE A 152 -3.85 -7.24 -12.62
CA ILE A 152 -3.89 -7.21 -11.16
C ILE A 152 -2.96 -8.31 -10.64
N PHE A 153 -1.99 -7.93 -9.83
CA PHE A 153 -1.07 -8.85 -9.18
C PHE A 153 -1.30 -8.84 -7.68
N SER A 154 -1.43 -10.01 -7.07
CA SER A 154 -1.34 -10.20 -5.63
C SER A 154 0.10 -10.57 -5.27
N LEU A 155 0.65 -9.94 -4.23
CA LEU A 155 1.89 -10.40 -3.63
C LEU A 155 1.56 -11.55 -2.67
N GLU A 156 1.90 -12.77 -3.06
CA GLU A 156 1.68 -13.95 -2.25
C GLU A 156 2.73 -14.03 -1.13
N ASN A 157 2.30 -14.57 0.02
CA ASN A 157 3.18 -15.15 1.03
C ASN A 157 4.15 -14.18 1.75
N ARG A 158 3.64 -13.33 2.66
CA ARG A 158 4.46 -12.68 3.70
C ARG A 158 3.70 -12.41 5.01
N ILE A 159 3.41 -13.49 5.74
CA ILE A 159 3.22 -13.42 7.20
C ILE A 159 4.49 -12.83 7.87
N ALA A 160 5.65 -12.93 7.23
CA ALA A 160 6.95 -12.51 7.77
C ALA A 160 7.29 -11.00 7.70
N LEU A 161 6.48 -10.14 7.06
CA LEU A 161 6.80 -8.69 7.02
C LEU A 161 6.37 -7.93 8.27
N LEU A 162 5.31 -8.39 8.97
CA LEU A 162 4.56 -7.56 9.92
C LEU A 162 3.98 -8.38 11.09
N SER A 163 4.83 -9.03 11.91
CA SER A 163 4.48 -9.70 13.18
C SER A 163 3.45 -10.86 13.11
N ASP A 164 3.54 -11.79 14.06
CA ASP A 164 2.93 -13.13 13.96
C ASP A 164 1.38 -13.18 13.94
N ASP A 165 0.67 -12.08 14.21
CA ASP A 165 -0.81 -12.06 14.33
C ASP A 165 -1.54 -11.19 13.29
N LYS A 166 -0.84 -10.65 12.28
CA LYS A 166 -1.45 -9.74 11.30
C LYS A 166 -1.40 -10.32 9.90
N HIS A 167 -2.56 -10.45 9.29
CA HIS A 167 -2.70 -10.74 7.87
C HIS A 167 -2.46 -9.47 7.05
N PHE A 168 -1.78 -9.66 5.93
CA PHE A 168 -1.42 -8.61 5.01
C PHE A 168 -1.79 -9.02 3.60
N LEU A 169 -2.55 -8.18 2.90
CA LEU A 169 -2.82 -8.31 1.48
C LEU A 169 -2.24 -7.12 0.74
N CYS A 170 -1.68 -7.40 -0.43
CA CYS A 170 -1.05 -6.41 -1.27
C CYS A 170 -1.41 -6.69 -2.72
N TYR A 171 -2.18 -5.79 -3.31
CA TYR A 171 -2.59 -5.84 -4.71
C TYR A 171 -1.96 -4.70 -5.50
N LEU A 172 -1.39 -5.03 -6.66
CA LEU A 172 -0.81 -4.08 -7.60
C LEU A 172 -1.64 -4.09 -8.89
N PHE A 173 -2.36 -2.99 -9.12
CA PHE A 173 -3.16 -2.75 -10.31
C PHE A 173 -2.31 -2.02 -11.34
N TYR A 174 -1.78 -2.75 -12.33
CA TYR A 174 -0.89 -2.23 -13.35
C TYR A 174 -1.60 -1.97 -14.68
N ASN A 175 -1.66 -0.69 -15.10
CA ASN A 175 -2.04 -0.32 -16.45
C ASN A 175 -0.81 0.08 -17.27
N ARG A 176 -0.46 -0.77 -18.24
CA ARG A 176 0.70 -0.58 -19.13
C ARG A 176 0.54 0.61 -20.08
N LYS A 177 -0.68 0.90 -20.55
CA LYS A 177 -0.98 2.02 -21.45
C LYS A 177 -0.81 3.35 -20.72
N ALA A 178 -1.43 3.47 -19.54
CA ALA A 178 -1.31 4.64 -18.67
C ALA A 178 0.08 4.76 -18.00
N LYS A 179 0.86 3.67 -18.00
CA LYS A 179 2.15 3.54 -17.31
C LYS A 179 2.01 3.90 -15.84
N ARG A 180 1.02 3.29 -15.19
CA ARG A 180 0.66 3.59 -13.81
C ARG A 180 0.39 2.30 -13.04
N ILE A 181 0.77 2.30 -11.77
CA ILE A 181 0.42 1.28 -10.79
C ILE A 181 -0.40 1.95 -9.70
N LEU A 182 -1.53 1.37 -9.35
CA LEU A 182 -2.23 1.64 -8.11
C LEU A 182 -1.92 0.47 -7.17
N LEU A 183 -1.35 0.78 -6.01
CA LEU A 183 -1.06 -0.16 -4.93
C LEU A 183 -2.19 -0.09 -3.91
N LEU A 184 -2.74 -1.24 -3.56
CA LEU A 184 -3.70 -1.41 -2.48
C LEU A 184 -3.07 -2.33 -1.44
N THR A 185 -2.97 -1.84 -0.21
CA THR A 185 -2.55 -2.63 0.94
C THR A 185 -3.67 -2.72 1.95
N ILE A 186 -3.85 -3.91 2.52
CA ILE A 186 -4.85 -4.17 3.55
C ILE A 186 -4.17 -4.93 4.67
N PHE A 187 -4.32 -4.42 5.89
CA PHE A 187 -3.88 -5.06 7.10
C PHE A 187 -5.09 -5.45 7.91
N TYR A 188 -5.15 -6.69 8.38
CA TYR A 188 -6.23 -7.15 9.23
C TYR A 188 -5.79 -8.23 10.21
N ASN A 189 -6.50 -8.37 11.32
CA ASN A 189 -6.29 -9.47 12.26
C ASN A 189 -7.55 -10.35 12.29
N MET A 190 -7.38 -11.66 12.14
CA MET A 190 -8.48 -12.64 12.22
C MET A 190 -8.82 -13.03 13.67
N ASN A 191 -7.90 -12.78 14.62
CA ASN A 191 -8.06 -13.09 16.04
C ASN A 191 -8.69 -11.92 16.79
N LYS A 192 -10.03 -11.82 16.71
CA LYS A 192 -10.88 -11.20 17.75
C LYS A 192 -12.24 -11.89 17.77
N ARG A 193 -12.37 -12.90 18.64
CA ARG A 193 -13.59 -13.09 19.42
C ARG A 193 -13.36 -12.46 20.78
#